data_AF-A0A8H4GUR4-F1
#
_entry.id   AF-A0A8H4GUR4-F1
#
_cell.length_a   1.000
_cell.length_b   1.000
_cell.length_c   1.000
_cell.angle_alpha   90.00
_cell.angle_beta   90.00
_cell.angle_gamma   90.00
#
_symmetry.space_group_name_H-M   'P 1'
#
loop_
_entity.id
_entity.type
_entity.pdbx_description
1 polymer ?
#
loop_
_entity_poly.entity_id
_entity_poly.type
_entity_poly.pdbx_seq_one_letter_code
_entity_poly.pdbx_strand_id
1 'polypeptide(L)'
;MSSTIDHVGIRAPKDQFESIIDWYKKATAPLNYREVMRFPGAVGLGSEHPDFWISETDEQCGGSHFAFIARDHATVDAFHQAAVAAGGKCNGAPGIRAEYHPEYYGAFVLDPLGNNVEVISSVELELLVTDPDSAKFNLLLHFATAEDMRDIVPLYQALRPCLRCFVRFRLTHAAGCDDYIMIGTQFFNIGFGTCTILGATFGMGKKLVYFEESPQNFRKAMLCFWLGQLFYVVTSVLVRLSITVTLVRLTVDNVHRSILAAATILSIVAGTIFFFFTIFQCTPVNYYWNRMTEKGHCMDMDGLLGIVYMYSAAAAVCDFTIGLLPAFMIGRLKMDRHTKMAVIGILSIGCVASTAVIVRIPFLQLSKSREFLYETTQVSIWSNIETGLGITAGSLMTVRPFLRAIGWLHID
;
A
#
# COMPACT_ATOMS: atom_id res chain seq x y z
N MET A 1 0.80 -2.65 24.97
CA MET A 1 0.35 -3.30 23.72
C MET A 1 -1.12 -3.01 23.53
N SER A 2 -1.51 -2.19 22.56
CA SER A 2 -2.93 -1.92 22.29
C SER A 2 -3.44 -2.92 21.25
N SER A 3 -4.12 -3.98 21.69
CA SER A 3 -4.91 -4.84 20.78
C SER A 3 -6.06 -4.02 20.21
N THR A 4 -6.32 -4.11 18.89
CA THR A 4 -7.53 -3.51 18.27
C THR A 4 -8.80 -4.26 18.69
N ILE A 5 -8.67 -5.49 19.18
CA ILE A 5 -9.75 -6.31 19.73
C ILE A 5 -9.76 -6.09 21.25
N ASP A 6 -10.86 -5.54 21.75
CA ASP A 6 -11.08 -5.29 23.18
C ASP A 6 -11.32 -6.60 23.95
N HIS A 7 -12.19 -7.47 23.41
CA HIS A 7 -12.45 -8.81 23.95
C HIS A 7 -13.01 -9.75 22.89
N VAL A 8 -12.92 -11.06 23.15
CA VAL A 8 -13.55 -12.14 22.36
C VAL A 8 -14.40 -13.01 23.27
N GLY A 9 -15.50 -13.55 22.75
CA GLY A 9 -16.39 -14.44 23.49
C GLY A 9 -16.66 -15.74 22.75
N ILE A 10 -16.57 -16.87 23.46
CA ILE A 10 -17.05 -18.17 23.01
C ILE A 10 -18.28 -18.58 23.80
N ARG A 11 -19.06 -19.51 23.23
CA ARG A 11 -20.22 -20.10 23.89
C ARG A 11 -19.88 -21.53 24.33
N ALA A 12 -20.44 -21.95 25.46
CA ALA A 12 -20.32 -23.30 25.98
C ALA A 12 -21.71 -23.83 26.41
N PRO A 13 -22.03 -25.10 26.12
CA PRO A 13 -23.26 -25.74 26.58
C PRO A 13 -23.37 -25.72 28.11
N LYS A 14 -24.58 -25.53 28.65
CA LYS A 14 -24.82 -25.43 30.10
C LYS A 14 -24.32 -26.63 30.91
N ASP A 15 -24.41 -27.83 30.35
CA ASP A 15 -23.94 -29.08 30.96
C ASP A 15 -22.40 -29.18 31.04
N GLN A 16 -21.69 -28.41 30.21
CA GLN A 16 -20.23 -28.41 30.12
C GLN A 16 -19.61 -27.07 30.54
N PHE A 17 -20.42 -26.09 30.94
CA PHE A 17 -19.96 -24.72 31.15
C PHE A 17 -18.76 -24.62 32.12
N GLU A 18 -18.89 -25.21 33.32
CA GLU A 18 -17.82 -25.18 34.33
C GLU A 18 -16.60 -26.03 33.92
N SER A 19 -16.78 -27.15 33.21
CA SER A 19 -15.66 -27.98 32.77
C SER A 19 -14.84 -27.28 31.68
N ILE A 20 -15.49 -26.52 30.80
CA ILE A 20 -14.82 -25.69 29.80
C ILE A 20 -14.05 -24.55 30.47
N ILE A 21 -14.64 -23.86 31.45
CA ILE A 21 -13.94 -22.81 32.21
C ILE A 21 -12.70 -23.36 32.89
N ASP A 22 -12.80 -24.51 33.55
CA ASP A 22 -11.67 -25.17 34.20
C ASP A 22 -10.57 -25.59 33.22
N TRP A 23 -10.96 -26.03 32.02
CA TRP A 23 -10.01 -26.33 30.95
C TRP A 23 -9.25 -25.08 30.52
N TYR A 24 -9.96 -23.98 30.21
CA TYR A 24 -9.32 -22.74 29.80
C TYR A 24 -8.42 -22.18 30.89
N LYS A 25 -8.84 -22.19 32.16
CA LYS A 25 -8.00 -21.75 33.29
C LYS A 25 -6.69 -22.54 33.40
N LYS A 26 -6.72 -23.85 33.15
CA LYS A 26 -5.50 -24.70 33.14
C LYS A 26 -4.65 -24.44 31.90
N ALA A 27 -5.27 -24.40 30.73
CA ALA A 27 -4.59 -24.21 29.45
C ALA A 27 -3.88 -22.85 29.39
N THR A 28 -4.54 -21.77 29.81
CA THR A 28 -4.01 -20.39 29.72
C THR A 28 -3.25 -19.95 30.97
N ALA A 29 -3.06 -20.81 31.99
CA ALA A 29 -2.26 -20.48 33.17
C ALA A 29 -0.82 -20.04 32.83
N PRO A 30 -0.10 -20.64 31.85
CA PRO A 30 1.22 -20.18 31.43
C PRO A 30 1.22 -18.76 30.83
N LEU A 31 0.08 -18.29 30.32
CA LEU A 31 -0.13 -16.92 29.83
C LEU A 31 -0.50 -15.94 30.95
N ASN A 32 -0.52 -16.40 32.21
CA ASN A 32 -0.96 -15.65 33.39
C ASN A 32 -2.45 -15.26 33.35
N TYR A 33 -3.27 -15.99 32.60
CA TYR A 33 -4.72 -15.77 32.60
C TYR A 33 -5.36 -16.37 33.85
N ARG A 34 -6.29 -15.61 34.43
CA ARG A 34 -7.10 -15.99 35.58
C ARG A 34 -8.55 -15.58 35.35
N GLU A 35 -9.43 -16.07 36.20
CA GLU A 35 -10.80 -15.57 36.24
C GLU A 35 -10.81 -14.16 36.82
N VAL A 36 -11.20 -13.18 36.01
CA VAL A 36 -11.20 -11.75 36.37
C VAL A 36 -12.61 -11.28 36.69
N MET A 37 -13.62 -11.79 35.99
CA MET A 37 -15.02 -11.38 36.17
C MET A 37 -15.97 -12.56 35.94
N ARG A 38 -17.06 -12.61 36.70
CA ARG A 38 -18.12 -13.62 36.54
C ARG A 38 -19.50 -12.98 36.69
N PHE A 39 -20.39 -13.30 35.76
CA PHE A 39 -21.81 -13.00 35.76
C PHE A 39 -22.63 -14.29 35.74
N PRO A 40 -23.94 -14.25 36.06
CA PRO A 40 -24.83 -15.38 35.81
C PRO A 40 -24.79 -15.78 34.32
N GLY A 41 -24.28 -16.97 34.03
CA GLY A 41 -24.15 -17.50 32.68
C GLY A 41 -22.98 -16.98 31.84
N ALA A 42 -22.02 -16.24 32.42
CA ALA A 42 -20.81 -15.80 31.70
C ALA A 42 -19.59 -15.62 32.61
N VAL A 43 -18.40 -15.99 32.12
CA VAL A 43 -17.11 -15.85 32.82
C VAL A 43 -16.10 -15.18 31.92
N GLY A 44 -15.45 -14.13 32.42
CA GLY A 44 -14.36 -13.42 31.76
C GLY A 44 -13.01 -13.81 32.37
N LEU A 45 -12.14 -14.38 31.53
CA LEU A 45 -10.75 -14.68 31.81
C LEU A 45 -9.84 -13.56 31.27
N GLY A 46 -8.69 -13.38 31.90
CA GLY A 46 -7.68 -12.42 31.46
C GLY A 46 -6.49 -12.34 32.41
N SER A 47 -5.41 -11.67 32.00
CA SER A 47 -4.23 -11.45 32.85
C SER A 47 -4.41 -10.25 33.81
N GLU A 48 -4.86 -9.12 33.26
CA GLU A 48 -5.15 -7.88 34.01
C GLU A 48 -6.63 -7.48 33.98
N HIS A 49 -7.28 -7.57 32.82
CA HIS A 49 -8.70 -7.27 32.57
C HIS A 49 -9.35 -8.42 31.76
N PRO A 50 -10.69 -8.60 31.82
CA PRO A 50 -11.34 -9.74 31.15
C PRO A 50 -11.45 -9.51 29.64
N ASP A 51 -10.56 -10.14 28.88
CA ASP A 51 -10.49 -10.05 27.41
C ASP A 51 -10.98 -11.33 26.70
N PHE A 52 -11.16 -12.44 27.43
CA PHE A 52 -11.69 -13.70 26.89
C PHE A 52 -12.90 -14.17 27.68
N TRP A 53 -14.07 -14.20 27.04
CA TRP A 53 -15.35 -14.51 27.66
C TRP A 53 -15.87 -15.88 27.26
N ILE A 54 -16.45 -16.60 28.22
CA ILE A 54 -17.16 -17.87 28.01
C ILE A 54 -18.59 -17.67 28.50
N SER A 55 -19.57 -17.83 27.61
CA SER A 55 -21.00 -17.65 27.94
C SER A 55 -21.78 -18.94 27.76
N GLU A 56 -22.75 -19.18 28.64
CA GLU A 56 -23.67 -20.32 28.55
C GLU A 56 -24.57 -20.23 27.30
N THR A 57 -24.85 -21.37 26.68
CA THR A 57 -25.84 -21.46 25.61
C THR A 57 -26.53 -22.83 25.61
N ASP A 58 -27.69 -22.89 24.95
CA ASP A 58 -28.41 -24.14 24.65
C ASP A 58 -28.08 -24.67 23.23
N GLU A 59 -27.22 -23.97 22.47
CA GLU A 59 -26.84 -24.31 21.11
C GLU A 59 -25.59 -25.21 21.05
N GLN A 60 -25.44 -25.97 19.96
CA GLN A 60 -24.22 -26.71 19.68
C GLN A 60 -23.05 -25.75 19.41
N CYS A 61 -21.94 -25.96 20.11
CA CYS A 61 -20.75 -25.10 20.07
C CYS A 61 -19.56 -25.86 19.44
N GLY A 62 -18.57 -25.11 18.95
CA GLY A 62 -17.33 -25.66 18.39
C GLY A 62 -16.93 -25.05 17.05
N GLY A 63 -15.71 -25.34 16.59
CA GLY A 63 -15.21 -24.95 15.26
C GLY A 63 -14.74 -23.51 15.13
N SER A 64 -14.71 -22.73 16.22
CA SER A 64 -14.09 -21.40 16.22
C SER A 64 -12.57 -21.49 16.27
N HIS A 65 -11.88 -20.48 15.75
CA HIS A 65 -10.43 -20.38 15.83
C HIS A 65 -10.04 -19.00 16.37
N PHE A 66 -9.13 -19.00 17.33
CA PHE A 66 -8.58 -17.79 17.94
C PHE A 66 -7.19 -18.09 18.51
N ALA A 67 -6.37 -17.04 18.59
CA ALA A 67 -4.99 -17.12 19.01
C ALA A 67 -4.72 -16.21 20.21
N PHE A 68 -3.99 -16.71 21.21
CA PHE A 68 -3.40 -15.89 22.27
C PHE A 68 -1.95 -15.56 21.96
N ILE A 69 -1.50 -14.45 22.52
CA ILE A 69 -0.12 -13.99 22.40
C ILE A 69 0.64 -14.40 23.65
N ALA A 70 1.68 -15.21 23.48
CA ALA A 70 2.66 -15.59 24.49
C ALA A 70 3.89 -14.69 24.40
N ARG A 71 4.61 -14.45 25.49
CA ARG A 71 5.80 -13.58 25.48
C ARG A 71 7.05 -14.19 24.81
N ASP A 72 7.14 -15.51 24.76
CA ASP A 72 8.31 -16.27 24.31
C ASP A 72 7.92 -17.69 23.83
N HIS A 73 8.84 -18.39 23.15
CA HIS A 73 8.62 -19.77 22.67
C HIS A 73 8.33 -20.75 23.82
N ALA A 74 9.00 -20.57 24.96
CA ALA A 74 8.83 -21.46 26.12
C ALA A 74 7.41 -21.38 26.70
N THR A 75 6.77 -20.21 26.61
CA THR A 75 5.39 -20.00 27.05
C THR A 75 4.40 -20.68 26.08
N VAL A 76 4.70 -20.69 24.77
CA VAL A 76 3.94 -21.48 23.77
C VAL A 76 4.04 -22.97 24.08
N ASP A 77 5.25 -23.46 24.38
CA ASP A 77 5.48 -24.87 24.77
C ASP A 77 4.71 -25.24 26.03
N ALA A 78 4.79 -24.38 27.06
CA ALA A 78 4.11 -24.58 28.34
C ALA A 78 2.58 -24.56 28.17
N PHE A 79 2.03 -23.65 27.36
CA PHE A 79 0.61 -23.65 27.00
C PHE A 79 0.20 -24.98 26.37
N HIS A 80 0.93 -25.43 25.34
CA HIS A 80 0.58 -26.65 24.62
C HIS A 80 0.59 -27.87 25.55
N GLN A 81 1.62 -27.99 26.41
CA GLN A 81 1.69 -29.06 27.40
C GLN A 81 0.52 -29.01 28.39
N ALA A 82 0.19 -27.84 28.93
CA ALA A 82 -0.90 -27.66 29.88
C ALA A 82 -2.28 -27.96 29.25
N ALA A 83 -2.51 -27.48 28.03
CA ALA A 83 -3.77 -27.65 27.30
C ALA A 83 -4.02 -29.13 26.94
N VAL A 84 -2.98 -29.86 26.49
CA VAL A 84 -3.07 -31.30 26.21
C VAL A 84 -3.25 -32.09 27.51
N ALA A 85 -2.52 -31.76 28.57
CA ALA A 85 -2.67 -32.41 29.88
C ALA A 85 -4.05 -32.18 30.51
N ALA A 86 -4.69 -31.05 30.22
CA ALA A 86 -6.05 -30.74 30.66
C ALA A 86 -7.14 -31.49 29.85
N GLY A 87 -6.77 -32.28 28.84
CA GLY A 87 -7.70 -33.06 28.01
C GLY A 87 -7.97 -32.48 26.63
N GLY A 88 -7.24 -31.43 26.21
CA GLY A 88 -7.28 -30.91 24.85
C GLY A 88 -6.61 -31.86 23.85
N LYS A 89 -7.08 -31.85 22.60
CA LYS A 89 -6.50 -32.67 21.53
C LYS A 89 -5.45 -31.89 20.77
N CYS A 90 -4.21 -32.36 20.75
CA CYS A 90 -3.15 -31.76 19.95
C CYS A 90 -3.58 -31.65 18.46
N ASN A 91 -3.50 -30.44 17.92
CA ASN A 91 -3.82 -30.12 16.52
C ASN A 91 -2.61 -29.53 15.77
N GLY A 92 -1.49 -29.40 16.47
CA GLY A 92 -0.22 -28.92 15.95
C GLY A 92 0.74 -28.72 17.11
N ALA A 93 1.80 -29.53 17.16
CA ALA A 93 2.84 -29.38 18.17
C ALA A 93 3.53 -28.01 18.07
N PRO A 94 4.14 -27.51 19.16
CA PRO A 94 4.93 -26.29 19.13
C PRO A 94 6.06 -26.40 18.12
N GLY A 95 6.22 -25.37 17.30
CA GLY A 95 7.26 -25.33 16.28
C GLY A 95 7.14 -24.14 15.35
N ILE A 96 8.18 -23.96 14.54
CA ILE A 96 8.22 -22.94 13.49
C ILE A 96 7.29 -23.35 12.34
N ARG A 97 6.43 -22.43 11.93
CA ARG A 97 5.52 -22.54 10.78
C ARG A 97 6.04 -21.66 9.65
N ALA A 98 7.11 -22.13 9.00
CA ALA A 98 7.80 -21.38 7.94
C ALA A 98 6.89 -21.05 6.74
N GLU A 99 5.80 -21.79 6.58
CA GLU A 99 4.72 -21.53 5.62
C GLU A 99 3.93 -20.23 5.91
N TYR A 100 3.94 -19.73 7.16
CA TYR A 100 3.32 -18.46 7.55
C TYR A 100 4.36 -17.35 7.63
N HIS A 101 5.45 -17.59 8.35
CA HIS A 101 6.62 -16.72 8.40
C HIS A 101 7.83 -17.52 8.92
N PRO A 102 9.07 -17.26 8.46
CA PRO A 102 10.26 -18.00 8.91
C PRO A 102 10.49 -18.02 10.42
N GLU A 103 9.92 -17.05 11.14
CA GLU A 103 10.02 -16.91 12.60
C GLU A 103 8.69 -17.12 13.33
N TYR A 104 7.65 -17.61 12.64
CA TYR A 104 6.33 -17.89 13.25
C TYR A 104 6.40 -19.12 14.14
N TYR A 105 6.55 -18.94 15.45
CA TYR A 105 6.50 -20.04 16.41
C TYR A 105 5.13 -20.12 17.08
N GLY A 106 4.43 -21.24 16.89
CA GLY A 106 3.08 -21.42 17.39
C GLY A 106 2.71 -22.87 17.68
N ALA A 107 1.67 -23.05 18.48
CA ALA A 107 1.09 -24.35 18.82
C ALA A 107 -0.43 -24.31 18.76
N PHE A 108 -1.05 -25.44 18.43
CA PHE A 108 -2.49 -25.58 18.20
C PHE A 108 -3.05 -26.73 19.02
N VAL A 109 -4.11 -26.46 19.78
CA VAL A 109 -4.83 -27.46 20.57
C VAL A 109 -6.33 -27.26 20.36
N LEU A 110 -7.04 -28.36 20.08
CA LEU A 110 -8.49 -28.36 20.07
C LEU A 110 -8.99 -28.43 21.52
N ASP A 111 -9.85 -27.49 21.90
CA ASP A 111 -10.55 -27.53 23.18
C ASP A 111 -11.61 -28.66 23.19
N PRO A 112 -12.25 -28.95 24.34
CA PRO A 112 -13.27 -30.00 24.43
C PRO A 112 -14.54 -29.73 23.59
N LEU A 113 -14.77 -28.49 23.15
CA LEU A 113 -15.85 -28.11 22.23
C LEU A 113 -15.44 -28.26 20.75
N GLY A 114 -14.16 -28.51 20.46
CA GLY A 114 -13.61 -28.57 19.10
C GLY A 114 -13.24 -27.21 18.50
N ASN A 115 -13.03 -26.17 19.32
CA ASN A 115 -12.43 -24.91 18.89
C ASN A 115 -10.91 -25.08 18.73
N ASN A 116 -10.34 -24.48 17.68
CA ASN A 116 -8.90 -24.48 17.43
C ASN A 116 -8.22 -23.33 18.18
N VAL A 117 -7.70 -23.64 19.37
CA VAL A 117 -7.00 -22.68 20.22
C VAL A 117 -5.53 -22.64 19.83
N GLU A 118 -5.08 -21.48 19.39
CA GLU A 118 -3.71 -21.22 19.02
C GLU A 118 -2.99 -20.36 20.07
N VAL A 119 -1.69 -20.58 20.25
CA VAL A 119 -0.83 -19.64 20.97
C VAL A 119 0.43 -19.40 20.17
N ILE A 120 0.78 -18.13 20.01
CA ILE A 120 1.93 -17.67 19.24
C ILE A 120 2.87 -16.86 20.12
N SER A 121 4.17 -16.98 19.89
CA SER A 121 5.15 -16.20 20.64
C SER A 121 5.31 -14.78 20.11
N SER A 122 5.47 -13.83 21.02
CA SER A 122 5.57 -12.40 20.74
C SER A 122 6.99 -11.89 20.62
N VAL A 123 7.99 -12.78 20.47
CA VAL A 123 9.39 -12.37 20.23
C VAL A 123 9.47 -11.36 19.07
N GLU A 124 8.44 -11.29 18.22
CA GLU A 124 8.26 -10.22 17.25
C GLU A 124 6.87 -9.53 17.20
N LEU A 125 5.94 -9.77 18.13
CA LEU A 125 4.69 -8.99 18.15
C LEU A 125 4.90 -7.55 18.63
N GLU A 126 5.99 -7.31 19.36
CA GLU A 126 6.46 -5.97 19.71
C GLU A 126 7.10 -5.26 18.51
N LEU A 127 7.74 -6.00 17.59
CA LEU A 127 8.23 -5.51 16.31
C LEU A 127 7.08 -5.36 15.28
N LEU A 128 6.00 -6.14 15.37
CA LEU A 128 4.80 -5.94 14.55
C LEU A 128 3.90 -4.77 15.00
N VAL A 129 4.05 -4.26 16.24
CA VAL A 129 3.21 -3.16 16.80
C VAL A 129 3.98 -1.85 16.99
N THR A 130 5.31 -1.89 17.10
CA THR A 130 6.15 -0.67 17.16
C THR A 130 6.83 -0.31 15.85
N ASP A 131 6.72 -1.16 14.82
CA ASP A 131 7.13 -0.84 13.47
C ASP A 131 5.96 -0.27 12.65
N PRO A 132 6.04 0.98 12.15
CA PRO A 132 5.12 1.51 11.16
C PRO A 132 5.01 0.65 9.88
N ASP A 133 5.91 -0.31 9.66
CA ASP A 133 5.96 -1.18 8.48
C ASP A 133 5.13 -2.49 8.60
N SER A 134 4.42 -2.74 9.71
CA SER A 134 3.74 -4.02 9.94
C SER A 134 2.21 -4.00 9.76
N ALA A 135 1.79 -4.54 8.61
CA ALA A 135 0.56 -5.29 8.33
C ALA A 135 -0.85 -4.68 8.46
N LYS A 136 -1.15 -3.61 9.23
CA LYS A 136 -2.55 -3.08 9.32
C LYS A 136 -2.86 -1.79 8.56
N PHE A 137 -1.85 -1.09 8.05
CA PHE A 137 -2.04 -0.18 6.90
C PHE A 137 -1.97 -0.93 5.55
N ASN A 138 -1.50 -2.19 5.59
CA ASN A 138 -1.33 -3.07 4.46
C ASN A 138 -2.59 -3.80 4.00
N LEU A 139 -3.80 -3.56 4.54
CA LEU A 139 -5.01 -4.04 3.86
C LEU A 139 -5.44 -3.10 2.72
N LEU A 140 -5.04 -1.83 2.76
CA LEU A 140 -5.14 -0.89 1.63
C LEU A 140 -3.88 -0.89 0.76
N LEU A 141 -2.74 -1.33 1.31
CA LEU A 141 -1.45 -1.48 0.63
C LEU A 141 -1.09 -2.94 0.24
N HIS A 142 -1.94 -3.95 0.47
CA HIS A 142 -1.77 -5.32 -0.07
C HIS A 142 -1.98 -5.39 -1.61
N PHE A 143 -2.16 -4.24 -2.26
CA PHE A 143 -1.93 -4.10 -3.69
C PHE A 143 -0.44 -3.84 -4.04
N ALA A 144 0.49 -3.94 -3.07
CA ALA A 144 1.81 -3.35 -3.20
C ALA A 144 2.94 -4.06 -2.40
N THR A 145 3.00 -5.39 -2.29
CA THR A 145 4.22 -6.11 -1.84
C THR A 145 5.24 -6.18 -2.99
N ALA A 146 6.53 -6.00 -2.69
CA ALA A 146 7.62 -5.91 -3.67
C ALA A 146 7.89 -7.20 -4.49
N GLU A 147 7.37 -8.35 -4.06
CA GLU A 147 7.39 -9.61 -4.84
C GLU A 147 6.19 -9.73 -5.78
N ASP A 148 4.96 -9.41 -5.35
CA ASP A 148 3.79 -9.34 -6.25
C ASP A 148 3.89 -8.16 -7.23
N MET A 149 4.53 -7.05 -6.83
CA MET A 149 4.86 -5.93 -7.71
C MET A 149 5.85 -6.29 -8.82
N ARG A 150 6.64 -7.36 -8.66
CA ARG A 150 7.63 -7.74 -9.66
C ARG A 150 6.98 -8.33 -10.91
N ASP A 151 5.86 -9.03 -10.75
CA ASP A 151 5.15 -9.73 -11.84
C ASP A 151 3.78 -9.11 -12.19
N ILE A 152 3.01 -8.64 -11.20
CA ILE A 152 1.63 -8.16 -11.40
C ILE A 152 1.61 -6.70 -11.87
N VAL A 153 2.42 -5.83 -11.28
CA VAL A 153 2.40 -4.39 -11.60
C VAL A 153 2.79 -4.10 -13.05
N PRO A 154 3.82 -4.72 -13.66
CA PRO A 154 4.14 -4.50 -15.08
C PRO A 154 3.01 -4.98 -16.00
N LEU A 155 2.42 -6.16 -15.71
CA LEU A 155 1.33 -6.74 -16.47
C LEU A 155 0.06 -5.87 -16.38
N TYR A 156 -0.26 -5.42 -15.17
CA TYR A 156 -1.39 -4.53 -14.90
C TYR A 156 -1.19 -3.16 -15.58
N GLN A 157 -0.01 -2.56 -15.44
CA GLN A 157 0.34 -1.29 -16.07
C GLN A 157 0.33 -1.37 -17.60
N ALA A 158 0.69 -2.51 -18.19
CA ALA A 158 0.64 -2.73 -19.64
C ALA A 158 -0.78 -2.97 -20.19
N LEU A 159 -1.66 -3.61 -19.42
CA LEU A 159 -3.01 -3.98 -19.88
C LEU A 159 -3.98 -2.79 -20.02
N ARG A 160 -3.92 -1.81 -19.11
CA ARG A 160 -4.88 -0.68 -19.06
C ARG A 160 -4.85 0.22 -20.32
N PRO A 161 -3.69 0.64 -20.86
CA PRO A 161 -3.64 1.45 -22.08
C PRO A 161 -3.95 0.65 -23.33
N CYS A 162 -3.67 -0.67 -23.34
CA CYS A 162 -4.04 -1.53 -24.47
C CYS A 162 -5.55 -1.55 -24.69
N LEU A 163 -6.33 -1.58 -23.60
CA LEU A 163 -7.78 -1.44 -23.67
C LEU A 163 -8.20 -0.06 -24.22
N ARG A 164 -7.54 1.03 -23.79
CA ARG A 164 -7.79 2.37 -24.32
C ARG A 164 -7.49 2.46 -25.83
N CYS A 165 -6.34 1.94 -26.26
CA CYS A 165 -5.96 1.91 -27.67
C CYS A 165 -6.96 1.05 -28.48
N PHE A 166 -7.36 -0.11 -27.98
CA PHE A 166 -8.35 -0.94 -28.63
C PHE A 166 -9.70 -0.20 -28.80
N VAL A 167 -10.19 0.46 -27.76
CA VAL A 167 -11.45 1.21 -27.82
C VAL A 167 -11.37 2.42 -28.78
N ARG A 168 -10.25 3.14 -28.80
CA ARG A 168 -10.11 4.38 -29.58
C ARG A 168 -9.75 4.15 -31.04
N PHE A 169 -8.86 3.21 -31.31
CA PHE A 169 -8.41 2.91 -32.67
C PHE A 169 -9.30 1.90 -33.40
N ARG A 170 -9.89 0.91 -32.70
CA ARG A 170 -10.70 -0.15 -33.34
C ARG A 170 -12.20 0.01 -33.14
N LEU A 171 -12.67 0.42 -31.96
CA LEU A 171 -14.11 0.46 -31.68
C LEU A 171 -14.76 1.79 -32.09
N THR A 172 -14.15 2.92 -31.75
CA THR A 172 -14.75 4.25 -31.95
C THR A 172 -14.16 5.04 -33.11
N HIS A 173 -13.01 4.60 -33.67
CA HIS A 173 -12.26 5.31 -34.71
C HIS A 173 -12.06 6.81 -34.42
N ALA A 174 -11.95 7.17 -33.14
CA ALA A 174 -11.94 8.55 -32.64
C ALA A 174 -10.68 8.81 -31.81
N ALA A 175 -9.51 8.46 -32.37
CA ALA A 175 -8.22 8.69 -31.77
C ALA A 175 -7.90 10.19 -31.75
N GLY A 176 -7.56 10.71 -30.58
CA GLY A 176 -7.21 12.10 -30.37
C GLY A 176 -5.75 12.28 -29.95
N CYS A 177 -5.24 13.52 -30.01
CA CYS A 177 -3.91 13.87 -29.46
C CYS A 177 -3.66 13.35 -28.02
N ASP A 178 -4.69 13.30 -27.17
CA ASP A 178 -4.59 12.78 -25.81
C ASP A 178 -4.23 11.29 -25.75
N ASP A 179 -4.68 10.49 -26.72
CA ASP A 179 -4.34 9.06 -26.84
C ASP A 179 -2.86 8.87 -27.17
N TYR A 180 -2.31 9.66 -28.09
CA TYR A 180 -0.88 9.61 -28.43
C TYR A 180 0.00 10.04 -27.26
N ILE A 181 -0.40 11.09 -26.53
CA ILE A 181 0.31 11.53 -25.33
C ILE A 181 0.28 10.42 -24.28
N MET A 182 -0.85 9.75 -24.06
CA MET A 182 -0.97 8.65 -23.11
C MET A 182 -0.11 7.43 -23.48
N ILE A 183 0.02 7.11 -24.77
CA ILE A 183 0.94 6.06 -25.25
C ILE A 183 2.39 6.45 -24.96
N GLY A 184 2.77 7.70 -25.22
CA GLY A 184 4.09 8.23 -24.87
C GLY A 184 4.36 8.15 -23.37
N THR A 185 3.39 8.56 -22.54
CA THR A 185 3.44 8.41 -21.09
C THR A 185 3.72 6.97 -20.67
N GLN A 186 3.06 5.99 -21.29
CA GLN A 186 3.23 4.58 -20.97
C GLN A 186 4.67 4.11 -21.23
N PHE A 187 5.27 4.54 -22.34
CA PHE A 187 6.66 4.22 -22.65
C PHE A 187 7.61 4.69 -21.54
N PHE A 188 7.47 5.93 -21.08
CA PHE A 188 8.28 6.46 -19.98
C PHE A 188 7.97 5.77 -18.64
N ASN A 189 6.70 5.43 -18.38
CA ASN A 189 6.30 4.72 -17.17
C ASN A 189 6.88 3.31 -17.10
N ILE A 190 6.98 2.60 -18.24
CA ILE A 190 7.66 1.29 -18.31
C ILE A 190 9.15 1.44 -17.99
N GLY A 191 9.79 2.50 -18.50
CA GLY A 191 11.17 2.85 -18.15
C GLY A 191 11.36 3.08 -16.65
N PHE A 192 10.44 3.84 -16.04
CA PHE A 192 10.43 4.08 -14.59
C PHE A 192 10.26 2.78 -13.79
N GLY A 193 9.31 1.93 -14.17
CA GLY A 193 9.07 0.63 -13.53
C GLY A 193 10.27 -0.30 -13.64
N THR A 194 10.90 -0.38 -14.81
CA THR A 194 12.10 -1.20 -15.05
C THR A 194 13.27 -0.74 -14.18
N CYS A 195 13.49 0.57 -14.06
CA CYS A 195 14.52 1.12 -13.18
C CYS A 195 14.25 0.79 -11.71
N THR A 196 12.99 0.83 -11.28
CA THR A 196 12.59 0.47 -9.91
C THR A 196 12.84 -1.01 -9.62
N ILE A 197 12.45 -1.90 -10.54
CA ILE A 197 12.64 -3.35 -10.40
C ILE A 197 14.14 -3.71 -10.38
N LEU A 198 14.91 -3.20 -11.35
CA LEU A 198 16.36 -3.42 -11.39
C LEU A 198 17.04 -2.83 -10.15
N GLY A 199 16.64 -1.63 -9.74
CA GLY A 199 17.10 -1.00 -8.51
C GLY A 199 16.90 -1.89 -7.29
N ALA A 200 15.71 -2.47 -7.13
CA ALA A 200 15.40 -3.39 -6.05
C ALA A 200 16.26 -4.67 -6.11
N THR A 201 16.52 -5.23 -7.30
CA THR A 201 17.41 -6.39 -7.45
C THR A 201 18.86 -6.09 -7.06
N PHE A 202 19.31 -4.84 -7.24
CA PHE A 202 20.64 -4.41 -6.83
C PHE A 202 20.72 -3.92 -5.37
N GLY A 203 19.61 -3.95 -4.61
CA GLY A 203 19.59 -3.64 -3.18
C GLY A 203 18.97 -2.27 -2.81
N MET A 204 18.26 -1.59 -3.71
CA MET A 204 17.41 -0.45 -3.32
C MET A 204 16.42 -0.91 -2.22
N GLY A 205 16.34 -0.18 -1.11
CA GLY A 205 15.61 -0.61 0.09
C GLY A 205 16.42 -1.45 1.10
N LYS A 206 17.73 -1.65 0.89
CA LYS A 206 18.64 -2.23 1.89
C LYS A 206 19.47 -1.14 2.59
N LYS A 207 19.83 -1.38 3.85
CA LYS A 207 20.72 -0.51 4.64
C LYS A 207 22.15 -0.54 4.10
N LEU A 208 22.94 0.49 4.38
CA LEU A 208 24.29 0.72 3.85
C LEU A 208 25.24 -0.45 4.18
N VAL A 209 25.06 -1.10 5.33
CA VAL A 209 25.82 -2.29 5.77
C VAL A 209 25.77 -3.42 4.72
N TYR A 210 24.64 -3.62 4.05
CA TYR A 210 24.51 -4.62 2.98
C TYR A 210 25.45 -4.36 1.79
N PHE A 211 25.81 -3.10 1.57
CA PHE A 211 26.65 -2.70 0.44
C PHE A 211 28.14 -2.71 0.75
N GLU A 212 28.55 -2.88 2.01
CA GLU A 212 29.95 -3.05 2.39
C GLU A 212 30.54 -4.32 1.77
N GLU A 213 29.74 -5.38 1.66
CA GLU A 213 30.13 -6.65 1.03
C GLU A 213 30.08 -6.62 -0.51
N SER A 214 29.34 -5.68 -1.11
CA SER A 214 29.15 -5.60 -2.57
C SER A 214 29.09 -4.17 -3.11
N PRO A 215 30.23 -3.46 -3.19
CA PRO A 215 30.29 -2.05 -3.61
C PRO A 215 29.78 -1.80 -5.05
N GLN A 216 29.85 -2.82 -5.92
CA GLN A 216 29.38 -2.71 -7.30
C GLN A 216 27.85 -2.62 -7.40
N ASN A 217 27.13 -3.27 -6.49
CA ASN A 217 25.66 -3.25 -6.46
C ASN A 217 25.16 -1.87 -6.03
N PHE A 218 25.87 -1.19 -5.13
CA PHE A 218 25.58 0.17 -4.71
C PHE A 218 25.57 1.15 -5.91
N ARG A 219 26.60 1.09 -6.76
CA ARG A 219 26.70 1.93 -7.97
C ARG A 219 25.51 1.72 -8.91
N LYS A 220 25.13 0.46 -9.15
CA LYS A 220 24.01 0.12 -10.03
C LYS A 220 22.67 0.57 -9.45
N ALA A 221 22.45 0.37 -8.14
CA ALA A 221 21.24 0.83 -7.46
C ALA A 221 21.09 2.35 -7.53
N MET A 222 22.16 3.11 -7.30
CA MET A 222 22.16 4.58 -7.43
C MET A 222 21.90 5.05 -8.85
N LEU A 223 22.46 4.38 -9.86
CA LEU A 223 22.21 4.70 -11.27
C LEU A 223 20.73 4.44 -11.65
N CYS A 224 20.18 3.29 -11.24
CA CYS A 224 18.78 2.96 -11.45
C CYS A 224 17.86 3.97 -10.76
N PHE A 225 18.21 4.41 -9.56
CA PHE A 225 17.48 5.43 -8.83
C PHE A 225 17.50 6.79 -9.57
N TRP A 226 18.67 7.23 -10.02
CA TRP A 226 18.84 8.46 -10.78
C TRP A 226 18.04 8.46 -12.08
N LEU A 227 18.15 7.40 -12.88
CA LEU A 227 17.37 7.22 -14.11
C LEU A 227 15.86 7.17 -13.81
N GLY A 228 15.47 6.49 -12.74
CA GLY A 228 14.09 6.39 -12.29
C GLY A 228 13.46 7.76 -12.04
N GLN A 229 14.18 8.69 -11.38
CA GLN A 229 13.69 10.05 -11.16
C GLN A 229 13.41 10.77 -12.48
N LEU A 230 14.30 10.67 -13.47
CA LEU A 230 14.11 11.31 -14.77
C LEU A 230 12.85 10.78 -15.47
N PHE A 231 12.67 9.45 -15.49
CA PHE A 231 11.49 8.83 -16.08
C PHE A 231 10.21 9.21 -15.34
N TYR A 232 10.23 9.27 -14.02
CA TYR A 232 9.09 9.67 -13.20
C TYR A 232 8.63 11.09 -13.53
N VAL A 233 9.53 12.07 -13.58
CA VAL A 233 9.16 13.48 -13.83
C VAL A 233 8.50 13.64 -15.20
N VAL A 234 9.07 13.01 -16.23
CA VAL A 234 8.50 13.05 -17.58
C VAL A 234 7.13 12.37 -17.60
N THR A 235 6.99 11.20 -16.98
CA THR A 235 5.72 10.46 -16.89
C THR A 235 4.65 11.30 -16.18
N SER A 236 4.98 11.87 -15.03
CA SER A 236 4.08 12.64 -14.18
C SER A 236 3.52 13.88 -14.91
N VAL A 237 4.35 14.57 -15.71
CA VAL A 237 3.91 15.70 -16.56
C VAL A 237 3.03 15.24 -17.73
N LEU A 238 3.43 14.18 -18.44
CA LEU A 238 2.68 13.70 -19.61
C LEU A 238 1.31 13.12 -19.24
N VAL A 239 1.17 12.45 -18.09
CA VAL A 239 -0.13 12.02 -17.53
C VAL A 239 -1.08 13.22 -17.42
N ARG A 240 -0.65 14.28 -16.72
CA ARG A 240 -1.48 15.47 -16.48
C ARG A 240 -1.83 16.18 -17.78
N LEU A 241 -0.89 16.24 -18.72
CA LEU A 241 -1.13 16.79 -20.05
C LEU A 241 -2.21 15.99 -20.80
N SER A 242 -2.14 14.66 -20.82
CA SER A 242 -3.14 13.81 -21.48
C SER A 242 -4.54 14.00 -20.88
N ILE A 243 -4.66 13.91 -19.54
CA ILE A 243 -5.94 14.10 -18.83
C ILE A 243 -6.51 15.49 -19.11
N THR A 244 -5.67 16.53 -19.05
CA THR A 244 -6.12 17.90 -19.24
C THR A 244 -6.58 18.16 -20.68
N VAL A 245 -5.90 17.60 -21.68
CA VAL A 245 -6.36 17.69 -23.08
C VAL A 245 -7.72 17.02 -23.24
N THR A 246 -7.95 15.85 -22.61
CA THR A 246 -9.27 15.20 -22.61
C THR A 246 -10.33 16.08 -21.93
N LEU A 247 -10.03 16.69 -20.78
CA LEU A 247 -10.96 17.56 -20.05
C LEU A 247 -11.28 18.84 -20.82
N VAL A 248 -10.28 19.51 -21.40
CA VAL A 248 -10.47 20.73 -22.21
C VAL A 248 -11.39 20.47 -23.41
N ARG A 249 -11.33 19.28 -24.01
CA ARG A 249 -12.25 18.90 -25.10
C ARG A 249 -13.69 18.66 -24.63
N LEU A 250 -13.90 18.33 -23.35
CA LEU A 250 -15.22 18.10 -22.76
C LEU A 250 -15.84 19.39 -22.20
N THR A 251 -15.04 20.33 -21.72
CA THR A 251 -15.50 21.59 -21.15
C THR A 251 -15.82 22.61 -22.23
N VAL A 252 -17.00 23.22 -22.17
CA VAL A 252 -17.41 24.32 -23.07
C VAL A 252 -17.07 25.69 -22.47
N ASP A 253 -17.02 25.80 -21.14
CA ASP A 253 -16.76 27.06 -20.45
C ASP A 253 -15.29 27.53 -20.58
N ASN A 254 -15.11 28.77 -21.03
CA ASN A 254 -13.79 29.38 -21.19
C ASN A 254 -13.02 29.53 -19.87
N VAL A 255 -13.72 29.68 -18.74
CA VAL A 255 -13.11 29.77 -17.40
C VAL A 255 -12.49 28.44 -17.01
N HIS A 256 -13.25 27.35 -17.11
CA HIS A 256 -12.75 25.99 -16.83
C HIS A 256 -11.57 25.63 -17.73
N ARG A 257 -11.65 25.99 -19.02
CA ARG A 257 -10.54 25.81 -19.97
C ARG A 257 -9.29 26.60 -19.57
N SER A 258 -9.45 27.83 -19.10
CA SER A 258 -8.32 28.67 -18.66
C SER A 258 -7.66 28.12 -17.39
N ILE A 259 -8.45 27.62 -16.44
CA ILE A 259 -7.95 26.98 -15.20
C ILE A 259 -7.14 25.73 -15.54
N LEU A 260 -7.67 24.87 -16.42
CA LEU A 260 -6.99 23.66 -16.90
C LEU A 260 -5.67 23.97 -17.62
N ALA A 261 -5.67 25.01 -18.47
CA ALA A 261 -4.46 25.46 -19.14
C ALA A 261 -3.41 25.96 -18.14
N ALA A 262 -3.82 26.76 -17.13
CA ALA A 262 -2.93 27.25 -16.08
C ALA A 262 -2.31 26.11 -15.26
N ALA A 263 -3.11 25.10 -14.86
CA ALA A 263 -2.61 23.91 -14.16
C ALA A 263 -1.61 23.12 -15.01
N THR A 264 -1.86 22.97 -16.31
CA THR A 264 -0.94 22.28 -17.22
C THR A 264 0.38 23.03 -17.36
N ILE A 265 0.33 24.36 -17.51
CA ILE A 265 1.53 25.20 -17.61
C ILE A 265 2.34 25.11 -16.31
N LEU A 266 1.69 25.20 -15.16
CA LEU A 266 2.34 25.04 -13.85
C LEU A 266 3.05 23.68 -13.75
N SER A 267 2.38 22.59 -14.12
CA SER A 267 2.97 21.25 -14.12
C SER A 267 4.18 21.15 -15.07
N ILE A 268 4.12 21.73 -16.26
CA ILE A 268 5.23 21.70 -17.23
C ILE A 268 6.42 22.50 -16.70
N VAL A 269 6.19 23.70 -16.17
CA VAL A 269 7.24 24.57 -15.63
C VAL A 269 7.91 23.91 -14.43
N ALA A 270 7.14 23.46 -13.44
CA ALA A 270 7.67 22.81 -12.25
C ALA A 270 8.43 21.51 -12.60
N GLY A 271 7.87 20.68 -13.50
CA GLY A 271 8.52 19.47 -13.98
C GLY A 271 9.82 19.74 -14.75
N THR A 272 9.85 20.78 -15.59
CA THR A 272 11.06 21.16 -16.34
C THR A 272 12.18 21.61 -15.39
N ILE A 273 11.85 22.43 -14.38
CA ILE A 273 12.82 22.86 -13.36
C ILE A 273 13.38 21.65 -12.62
N PHE A 274 12.50 20.74 -12.17
CA PHE A 274 12.91 19.56 -11.42
C PHE A 274 13.71 18.55 -12.28
N PHE A 275 13.38 18.43 -13.57
CA PHE A 275 14.11 17.59 -14.52
C PHE A 275 15.56 18.06 -14.71
N PHE A 276 15.77 19.35 -14.98
CA PHE A 276 17.14 19.85 -15.13
C PHE A 276 17.91 19.82 -13.81
N PHE A 277 17.24 20.10 -12.70
CA PHE A 277 17.83 19.99 -11.38
C PHE A 277 18.33 18.57 -11.07
N THR A 278 17.53 17.54 -11.34
CA THR A 278 17.92 16.13 -11.06
C THR A 278 19.05 15.63 -11.97
N ILE A 279 19.18 16.17 -13.19
CA ILE A 279 20.33 15.91 -14.07
C ILE A 279 21.62 16.56 -13.53
N PHE A 280 21.54 17.82 -13.10
CA PHE A 280 22.72 18.64 -12.76
C PHE A 280 22.98 18.77 -11.25
N GLN A 281 22.38 17.92 -10.42
CA GLN A 281 22.53 17.97 -8.96
C GLN A 281 23.96 17.72 -8.45
N CYS A 282 24.81 17.08 -9.25
CA CYS A 282 26.21 16.81 -8.89
C CYS A 282 27.17 17.26 -10.00
N THR A 283 28.34 17.73 -9.58
CA THR A 283 29.43 18.12 -10.46
C THR A 283 30.69 17.31 -10.12
N PRO A 284 31.18 16.45 -11.04
CA PRO A 284 30.57 16.05 -12.32
C PRO A 284 29.32 15.15 -12.15
N VAL A 285 28.44 15.06 -13.16
CA VAL A 285 27.14 14.33 -13.07
C VAL A 285 27.32 12.86 -12.66
N ASN A 286 28.38 12.22 -13.14
CA ASN A 286 28.73 10.84 -12.82
C ASN A 286 29.08 10.62 -11.34
N TYR A 287 29.38 11.67 -10.60
CA TYR A 287 29.62 11.60 -9.16
C TYR A 287 28.38 11.08 -8.40
N TYR A 288 27.16 11.30 -8.90
CA TYR A 288 25.94 10.82 -8.23
C TYR A 288 25.95 9.31 -7.98
N TRP A 289 26.30 8.51 -9.00
CA TRP A 289 26.38 7.06 -8.89
C TRP A 289 27.78 6.54 -8.52
N ASN A 290 28.84 7.33 -8.74
CA ASN A 290 30.23 6.97 -8.40
C ASN A 290 30.73 7.58 -7.08
N ARG A 291 29.83 7.96 -6.17
CA ARG A 291 30.19 8.67 -4.91
C ARG A 291 31.21 7.96 -4.01
N MET A 292 31.37 6.65 -4.16
CA MET A 292 32.34 5.85 -3.39
C MET A 292 33.73 5.79 -4.02
N THR A 293 33.87 6.14 -5.31
CA THR A 293 35.09 5.89 -6.11
C THR A 293 35.71 7.19 -6.63
N GLU A 294 34.89 8.19 -6.93
CA GLU A 294 35.35 9.45 -7.50
C GLU A 294 35.23 10.61 -6.51
N LYS A 295 36.00 11.68 -6.74
CA LYS A 295 35.87 12.94 -5.98
C LYS A 295 34.98 13.90 -6.77
N GLY A 296 33.99 14.45 -6.09
CA GLY A 296 33.07 15.43 -6.63
C GLY A 296 32.30 16.09 -5.50
N HIS A 297 31.44 17.03 -5.85
CA HIS A 297 30.50 17.61 -4.89
C HIS A 297 29.11 17.60 -5.50
N CYS A 298 28.11 17.30 -4.67
CA CYS A 298 26.72 17.52 -5.00
C CYS A 298 26.26 18.80 -4.31
N MET A 299 25.21 19.42 -4.86
CA MET A 299 24.62 20.61 -4.26
C MET A 299 24.12 20.34 -2.83
N ASP A 300 24.06 21.42 -2.06
CA ASP A 300 23.68 21.36 -0.65
C ASP A 300 22.24 20.83 -0.45
N MET A 301 22.04 20.14 0.67
CA MET A 301 20.81 19.42 0.97
C MET A 301 19.59 20.34 1.13
N ASP A 302 19.81 21.58 1.56
CA ASP A 302 18.74 22.59 1.69
C ASP A 302 18.20 23.02 0.31
N GLY A 303 19.08 23.12 -0.69
CA GLY A 303 18.70 23.40 -2.08
C GLY A 303 17.90 22.24 -2.71
N LEU A 304 18.31 21.00 -2.42
CA LEU A 304 17.60 19.79 -2.84
C LEU A 304 16.19 19.72 -2.24
N LEU A 305 16.07 19.91 -0.93
CA LEU A 305 14.78 19.91 -0.25
C LEU A 305 13.86 20.99 -0.83
N GLY A 306 14.34 22.23 -0.95
CA GLY A 306 13.53 23.34 -1.46
C GLY A 306 12.91 23.08 -2.83
N ILE A 307 13.69 22.50 -3.75
CA ILE A 307 13.20 22.18 -5.10
C ILE A 307 12.22 21.00 -5.08
N VAL A 308 12.48 19.96 -4.29
CA VAL A 308 11.54 18.83 -4.19
C VAL A 308 10.22 19.26 -3.54
N TYR A 309 10.25 20.11 -2.52
CA TYR A 309 9.05 20.71 -1.91
C TYR A 309 8.27 21.54 -2.93
N MET A 310 8.96 22.39 -3.71
CA MET A 310 8.33 23.19 -4.76
C MET A 310 7.64 22.30 -5.80
N TYR A 311 8.32 21.26 -6.29
CA TYR A 311 7.74 20.32 -7.24
C TYR A 311 6.53 19.56 -6.65
N SER A 312 6.66 19.03 -5.44
CA SER A 312 5.56 18.31 -4.76
C SER A 312 4.35 19.21 -4.51
N ALA A 313 4.55 20.46 -4.09
CA ALA A 313 3.46 21.41 -3.91
C ALA A 313 2.77 21.75 -5.24
N ALA A 314 3.54 22.03 -6.29
CA ALA A 314 2.99 22.31 -7.62
C ALA A 314 2.21 21.10 -8.17
N ALA A 315 2.74 19.89 -8.03
CA ALA A 315 2.09 18.65 -8.44
C ALA A 315 0.75 18.45 -7.70
N ALA A 316 0.73 18.60 -6.37
CA ALA A 316 -0.49 18.47 -5.57
C ALA A 316 -1.55 19.50 -5.99
N VAL A 317 -1.17 20.76 -6.19
CA VAL A 317 -2.10 21.81 -6.67
C VAL A 317 -2.69 21.45 -8.04
N CYS A 318 -1.86 20.96 -8.96
CA CYS A 318 -2.33 20.52 -10.28
C CYS A 318 -3.30 19.34 -10.16
N ASP A 319 -3.00 18.35 -9.33
CA ASP A 319 -3.83 17.15 -9.20
C ASP A 319 -5.19 17.45 -8.56
N PHE A 320 -5.24 18.30 -7.52
CA PHE A 320 -6.52 18.74 -6.97
C PHE A 320 -7.31 19.58 -7.98
N THR A 321 -6.64 20.43 -8.76
CA THR A 321 -7.31 21.25 -9.77
C THR A 321 -7.92 20.37 -10.87
N ILE A 322 -7.13 19.47 -11.45
CA ILE A 322 -7.57 18.56 -12.52
C ILE A 322 -8.60 17.55 -11.99
N GLY A 323 -8.39 17.05 -10.78
CA GLY A 323 -9.23 16.05 -10.13
C GLY A 323 -10.58 16.58 -9.67
N LEU A 324 -10.68 17.79 -9.12
CA LEU A 324 -11.94 18.31 -8.59
C LEU A 324 -12.81 19.03 -9.63
N LEU A 325 -12.22 19.56 -10.70
CA LEU A 325 -12.94 20.35 -11.70
C LEU A 325 -14.12 19.58 -12.36
N PRO A 326 -13.98 18.30 -12.75
CA PRO A 326 -15.10 17.54 -13.33
C PRO A 326 -16.25 17.32 -12.33
N ALA A 327 -15.96 17.28 -11.02
CA ALA A 327 -16.96 17.13 -9.97
C ALA A 327 -17.90 18.34 -9.92
N PHE A 328 -17.31 19.53 -9.97
CA PHE A 328 -18.07 20.79 -9.96
C PHE A 328 -18.89 20.95 -11.24
N MET A 329 -18.37 20.51 -12.38
CA MET A 329 -19.10 20.52 -13.65
C MET A 329 -20.32 19.60 -13.62
N ILE A 330 -20.19 18.39 -13.07
CA ILE A 330 -21.27 17.38 -13.06
C ILE A 330 -22.30 17.63 -11.96
N GLY A 331 -21.93 18.32 -10.89
CA GLY A 331 -22.86 18.67 -9.80
C GLY A 331 -24.11 19.44 -10.25
N ARG A 332 -24.04 20.14 -11.39
CA ARG A 332 -25.16 20.89 -11.97
C ARG A 332 -25.92 20.16 -13.09
N LEU A 333 -25.46 18.98 -13.50
CA LEU A 333 -26.02 18.24 -14.63
C LEU A 333 -26.98 17.13 -14.14
N LYS A 334 -28.20 17.09 -14.66
CA LYS A 334 -29.18 16.03 -14.36
C LYS A 334 -28.79 14.76 -15.12
N MET A 335 -28.01 13.89 -14.48
CA MET A 335 -27.58 12.59 -15.02
C MET A 335 -28.24 11.42 -14.29
N ASP A 336 -28.35 10.30 -14.98
CA ASP A 336 -28.74 9.02 -14.39
C ASP A 336 -27.78 8.59 -13.26
N ARG A 337 -28.31 7.93 -12.22
CA ARG A 337 -27.59 7.57 -10.99
C ARG A 337 -26.39 6.66 -11.26
N HIS A 338 -26.47 5.74 -12.21
CA HIS A 338 -25.37 4.83 -12.53
C HIS A 338 -24.21 5.56 -13.20
N THR A 339 -24.52 6.48 -14.12
CA THR A 339 -23.49 7.31 -14.75
C THR A 339 -22.84 8.27 -13.75
N LYS A 340 -23.64 8.82 -12.83
CA LYS A 340 -23.12 9.69 -11.75
C LYS A 340 -22.17 8.93 -10.83
N MET A 341 -22.50 7.71 -10.43
CA MET A 341 -21.64 6.84 -9.63
C MET A 341 -20.32 6.50 -10.34
N ALA A 342 -20.38 6.15 -11.63
CA ALA A 342 -19.18 5.84 -12.41
C ALA A 342 -18.20 7.03 -12.49
N VAL A 343 -18.72 8.25 -12.68
CA VAL A 343 -17.86 9.44 -12.73
C VAL A 343 -17.30 9.79 -11.35
N ILE A 344 -18.08 9.66 -10.27
CA ILE A 344 -17.58 9.82 -8.90
C ILE A 344 -16.42 8.85 -8.63
N GLY A 345 -16.52 7.60 -9.10
CA GLY A 345 -15.45 6.61 -8.98
C GLY A 345 -14.18 6.96 -9.76
N ILE A 346 -14.29 7.54 -10.95
CA ILE A 346 -13.09 7.99 -11.71
C ILE A 346 -12.44 9.21 -11.03
N LEU A 347 -13.26 10.10 -10.48
CA LEU A 347 -12.83 11.30 -9.78
C LEU A 347 -12.11 10.99 -8.46
N SER A 348 -12.61 10.01 -7.70
CA SER A 348 -12.00 9.61 -6.43
C SER A 348 -10.60 9.02 -6.64
N ILE A 349 -10.38 8.25 -7.71
CA ILE A 349 -9.05 7.74 -8.10
C ILE A 349 -8.06 8.91 -8.31
N GLY A 350 -8.51 10.00 -8.93
CA GLY A 350 -7.71 11.22 -9.11
C GLY A 350 -7.32 11.87 -7.77
N CYS A 351 -8.25 11.98 -6.82
CA CYS A 351 -7.96 12.52 -5.50
C CYS A 351 -7.02 11.64 -4.66
N VAL A 352 -7.11 10.31 -4.81
CA VAL A 352 -6.19 9.37 -4.13
C VAL A 352 -4.76 9.54 -4.66
N ALA A 353 -4.60 9.79 -5.96
CA ALA A 353 -3.29 10.11 -6.55
C ALA A 353 -2.70 11.41 -5.95
N SER A 354 -3.53 12.44 -5.73
CA SER A 354 -3.09 13.69 -5.07
C SER A 354 -2.62 13.47 -3.63
N THR A 355 -3.29 12.60 -2.88
CA THR A 355 -2.93 12.28 -1.49
C THR A 355 -1.56 11.60 -1.42
N ALA A 356 -1.20 10.77 -2.40
CA ALA A 356 0.14 10.15 -2.47
C ALA A 356 1.27 11.19 -2.50
N VAL A 357 1.06 12.31 -3.19
CA VAL A 357 2.05 13.42 -3.26
C VAL A 357 2.21 14.11 -1.90
N ILE A 358 1.13 14.31 -1.15
CA ILE A 358 1.15 14.92 0.19
C ILE A 358 1.83 14.00 1.20
N VAL A 359 1.48 12.72 1.19
CA VAL A 359 2.05 11.72 2.10
C VAL A 359 3.56 11.57 1.88
N ARG A 360 4.07 11.86 0.67
CA ARG A 360 5.51 11.86 0.36
C ARG A 360 6.30 12.96 1.08
N ILE A 361 5.65 14.07 1.46
CA ILE A 361 6.32 15.29 1.92
C ILE A 361 7.12 15.09 3.23
N PRO A 362 6.61 14.41 4.27
CA PRO A 362 7.36 14.17 5.50
C PRO A 362 8.58 13.26 5.32
N PHE A 363 8.51 12.28 4.41
CA PHE A 363 9.61 11.34 4.14
C PHE A 363 10.84 12.02 3.52
N LEU A 364 10.69 13.22 2.94
CA LEU A 364 11.81 14.02 2.43
C LEU A 364 12.76 14.46 3.55
N GLN A 365 12.25 14.69 4.77
CA GLN A 365 13.08 15.05 5.92
C GLN A 365 13.87 13.85 6.46
N LEU A 366 13.40 12.62 6.23
CA LEU A 366 14.11 11.38 6.58
C LEU A 366 15.28 11.06 5.63
N SER A 367 15.31 11.65 4.43
CA SER A 367 16.44 11.54 3.48
C SER A 367 17.75 12.15 3.98
N LYS A 368 17.75 12.77 5.18
CA LYS A 368 18.93 13.32 5.86
C LYS A 368 19.83 12.26 6.50
N SER A 369 19.36 11.01 6.61
CA SER A 369 20.10 9.93 7.26
C SER A 369 21.21 9.37 6.35
N ARG A 370 22.23 8.70 6.94
CA ARG A 370 23.27 7.96 6.19
C ARG A 370 22.69 6.88 5.26
N GLU A 371 21.43 6.51 5.47
CA GLU A 371 20.70 5.40 4.87
C GLU A 371 19.82 5.83 3.68
N PHE A 372 20.37 6.65 2.77
CA PHE A 372 19.65 7.24 1.64
C PHE A 372 18.83 6.23 0.81
N LEU A 373 19.43 5.09 0.43
CA LEU A 373 18.76 4.08 -0.41
C LEU A 373 17.65 3.32 0.33
N TYR A 374 17.68 3.26 1.66
CA TYR A 374 16.65 2.62 2.46
C TYR A 374 15.43 3.55 2.57
N GLU A 375 15.65 4.77 3.05
CA GLU A 375 14.59 5.76 3.30
C GLU A 375 13.87 6.22 2.02
N THR A 376 14.60 6.33 0.91
CA THR A 376 14.03 6.84 -0.35
C THR A 376 13.19 5.78 -1.10
N THR A 377 13.10 4.57 -0.56
CA THR A 377 12.25 3.50 -1.11
C THR A 377 10.78 3.86 -0.99
N GLN A 378 10.36 4.40 0.17
CA GLN A 378 8.99 4.88 0.41
C GLN A 378 8.60 5.95 -0.63
N VAL A 379 9.52 6.89 -0.90
CA VAL A 379 9.33 7.95 -1.91
C VAL A 379 9.11 7.34 -3.30
N SER A 380 9.86 6.30 -3.65
CA SER A 380 9.73 5.60 -4.93
C SER A 380 8.40 4.85 -5.07
N ILE A 381 7.89 4.22 -3.99
CA ILE A 381 6.60 3.52 -3.97
C ILE A 381 5.45 4.50 -4.23
N TRP A 382 5.40 5.60 -3.48
CA TRP A 382 4.35 6.62 -3.65
C TRP A 382 4.38 7.26 -5.03
N SER A 383 5.57 7.43 -5.62
CA SER A 383 5.75 7.95 -6.97
C SER A 383 5.21 7.00 -8.05
N ASN A 384 5.34 5.67 -7.86
CA ASN A 384 4.73 4.67 -8.74
C ASN A 384 3.20 4.62 -8.61
N ILE A 385 2.68 4.77 -7.39
CA ILE A 385 1.24 4.83 -7.13
C ILE A 385 0.64 6.07 -7.82
N GLU A 386 1.28 7.23 -7.69
CA GLU A 386 0.85 8.48 -8.33
C GLU A 386 0.73 8.33 -9.85
N THR A 387 1.80 7.92 -10.54
CA THR A 387 1.81 7.80 -12.01
C THR A 387 0.87 6.68 -12.47
N GLY A 388 0.83 5.55 -11.76
CA GLY A 388 -0.04 4.43 -12.07
C GLY A 388 -1.53 4.77 -11.94
N LEU A 389 -1.95 5.44 -10.87
CA LEU A 389 -3.33 5.88 -10.69
C LEU A 389 -3.71 6.96 -11.71
N GLY A 390 -2.79 7.87 -12.03
CA GLY A 390 -2.99 8.89 -13.05
C GLY A 390 -3.25 8.32 -14.45
N ILE A 391 -2.43 7.37 -14.91
CA ILE A 391 -2.63 6.66 -16.20
C ILE A 391 -4.00 5.95 -16.22
N THR A 392 -4.38 5.38 -15.08
CA THR A 392 -5.64 4.64 -14.91
C THR A 392 -6.84 5.54 -14.99
N ALA A 393 -6.85 6.63 -14.22
CA ALA A 393 -7.90 7.64 -14.25
C ALA A 393 -8.05 8.21 -15.66
N GLY A 394 -6.93 8.58 -16.30
CA GLY A 394 -6.93 9.06 -17.68
C GLY A 394 -7.52 8.04 -18.66
N SER A 395 -7.16 6.77 -18.53
CA SER A 395 -7.67 5.71 -19.41
C SER A 395 -9.17 5.44 -19.22
N LEU A 396 -9.63 5.38 -17.97
CA LEU A 396 -11.03 5.12 -17.63
C LEU A 396 -12.00 6.19 -18.16
N MET A 397 -11.57 7.45 -18.26
CA MET A 397 -12.38 8.53 -18.84
C MET A 397 -12.84 8.24 -20.28
N THR A 398 -12.16 7.34 -20.99
CA THR A 398 -12.47 7.00 -22.39
C THR A 398 -13.22 5.69 -22.60
N VAL A 399 -13.50 4.93 -21.52
CA VAL A 399 -14.08 3.58 -21.60
C VAL A 399 -15.62 3.61 -21.72
N ARG A 400 -16.27 4.76 -21.52
CA ARG A 400 -17.74 4.89 -21.60
C ARG A 400 -18.38 4.35 -22.90
N PRO A 401 -17.83 4.57 -24.11
CA PRO A 401 -18.38 4.01 -25.35
C PRO A 401 -18.28 2.47 -25.41
N PHE A 402 -17.23 1.89 -24.81
CA PHE A 402 -17.03 0.44 -24.76
C PHE A 402 -18.02 -0.25 -23.83
N LEU A 403 -18.31 0.35 -22.66
CA LEU A 403 -19.33 -0.17 -21.74
C LEU A 403 -20.74 -0.17 -22.34
N ARG A 404 -21.02 0.77 -23.27
CA ARG A 404 -22.25 0.75 -24.08
C ARG A 404 -22.23 -0.36 -25.13
N ALA A 405 -21.11 -0.57 -25.82
CA ALA A 405 -20.97 -1.60 -26.85
C ALA A 405 -21.10 -3.04 -26.31
N ILE A 406 -20.72 -3.27 -25.05
CA ILE A 406 -20.84 -4.59 -24.37
C ILE A 406 -22.23 -4.78 -23.73
N GLY A 407 -23.14 -3.81 -23.86
CA GLY A 407 -24.51 -3.91 -23.34
C GLY A 407 -24.64 -3.73 -21.82
N TRP A 408 -23.53 -3.44 -21.12
CA TRP A 408 -23.49 -3.24 -19.66
C TRP A 408 -24.12 -1.91 -19.22
N LEU A 409 -24.15 -0.92 -20.12
CA LEU A 409 -24.92 0.32 -19.99
C LEU A 409 -26.06 0.32 -21.02
N HIS A 410 -27.16 -0.38 -20.74
CA HIS A 410 -28.44 -0.07 -21.38
C HIS A 410 -28.93 1.26 -20.80
N ILE A 411 -28.80 2.33 -21.58
CA ILE A 411 -29.43 3.62 -21.30
C ILE A 411 -30.48 3.79 -22.38
N ASP A 412 -31.75 3.64 -22.00
CA ASP A 412 -32.89 4.21 -22.73
C ASP A 412 -32.85 5.75 -22.64
#